data_AF-A0A0K9H3P4-F1
#
_entry.id   AF-A0A0K9H3P4-F1
#
_cell.length_a   1.000
_cell.length_b   1.000
_cell.length_c   1.000
_cell.angle_alpha   90.00
_cell.angle_beta   90.00
_cell.angle_gamma   90.00
#
_symmetry.space_group_name_H-M   'P 1'
#
loop_
_entity.id
_entity.type
_entity.pdbx_description
1 polymer ?
#
loop_
_entity_poly.entity_id
_entity_poly.type
_entity_poly.pdbx_seq_one_letter_code
_entity_poly.pdbx_strand_id
1 'polypeptide(L)'
;MKQVEELWKSRITAYYAELRKYLRYMLNDHLLFVLVFGLGAALYYYSGWIKTLDETFPAPLVMAVLLGALLSWSPVYTFLMRADTVFLLPLEEKMAPYFRKAVWTSFLSQSYLLIAALAVFMPLYTQVKGGSMKIFFFWLLLAAIMKVWNLHVRWHVLKIQEKESRQIDWGIRLALNVLLLYFIFSGASSLFAVAIAVVMVAYYMYFRNTARKMALKWETLVELEEKRMAAFYRLANLFTDVPHLRGTVKRRKWLDKLLGKASFQPAETYTYLFRRTFFRMNEFFGLYIRLTIIAALIIGFSSQPILQLIIALLFIYLTGFQLLPMIRLHETKIWVSLYPVAAERKSASLLRLINQLLLLQAVVFSLAAWAGHSISQAGIVLAAGVVFALFFAKMYAPVRLDKIVRL
;
A
#
# COMPACT_ATOMS: atom_id res chain seq x y z
N MET A 1 -36.79 11.41 5.24
CA MET A 1 -35.86 10.82 6.22
C MET A 1 -35.74 9.30 6.06
N LYS A 2 -36.84 8.53 6.00
CA LYS A 2 -36.83 7.06 5.88
C LYS A 2 -35.93 6.51 4.73
N GLN A 3 -36.01 7.07 3.53
CA GLN A 3 -35.21 6.62 2.37
C GLN A 3 -33.69 6.75 2.56
N VAL A 4 -33.19 7.83 3.19
CA VAL A 4 -31.74 8.04 3.42
C VAL A 4 -31.21 7.10 4.51
N GLU A 5 -32.04 6.82 5.52
CA GLU A 5 -31.68 5.89 6.58
C GLU A 5 -31.69 4.43 6.12
N GLU A 6 -32.65 4.06 5.27
CA GLU A 6 -32.70 2.76 4.61
C GLU A 6 -31.48 2.58 3.68
N LEU A 7 -31.12 3.62 2.92
CA LEU A 7 -29.91 3.62 2.11
C LEU A 7 -28.64 3.39 2.95
N TRP A 8 -28.51 4.09 4.09
CA TRP A 8 -27.37 3.88 5.00
C TRP A 8 -27.30 2.44 5.50
N LYS A 9 -28.43 1.90 5.97
CA LYS A 9 -28.51 0.53 6.49
C LYS A 9 -28.16 -0.50 5.42
N SER A 10 -28.71 -0.37 4.20
CA SER A 10 -28.43 -1.32 3.12
C SER A 10 -26.96 -1.32 2.72
N ARG A 11 -26.31 -0.14 2.63
CA ARG A 11 -24.88 0.01 2.30
C ARG A 11 -23.97 -0.62 3.36
N ILE A 12 -24.25 -0.37 4.64
CA ILE A 12 -23.49 -0.96 5.73
C ILE A 12 -23.63 -2.48 5.75
N THR A 13 -24.86 -2.99 5.63
CA THR A 13 -25.10 -4.43 5.63
C THR A 13 -24.40 -5.12 4.46
N ALA A 14 -24.45 -4.52 3.27
CA ALA A 14 -23.72 -5.01 2.10
C ALA A 14 -22.20 -5.03 2.35
N TYR A 15 -21.65 -3.97 2.92
CA TYR A 15 -20.23 -3.88 3.25
C TYR A 15 -19.79 -4.97 4.26
N TYR A 16 -20.54 -5.16 5.35
CA TYR A 16 -20.20 -6.20 6.33
C TYR A 16 -20.41 -7.62 5.80
N ALA A 17 -21.40 -7.84 4.93
CA ALA A 17 -21.60 -9.13 4.26
C ALA A 17 -20.41 -9.45 3.36
N GLU A 18 -19.94 -8.48 2.59
CA GLU A 18 -18.76 -8.62 1.73
C GLU A 18 -17.47 -8.82 2.55
N LEU A 19 -17.26 -8.01 3.59
CA LEU A 19 -16.14 -8.16 4.51
C LEU A 19 -16.11 -9.57 5.13
N ARG A 20 -17.26 -10.07 5.61
CA ARG A 20 -17.38 -11.41 6.20
C ARG A 20 -17.09 -12.51 5.17
N LYS A 21 -17.57 -12.35 3.94
CA LYS A 21 -17.32 -13.29 2.83
C LYS A 21 -15.81 -13.43 2.60
N TYR A 22 -15.10 -12.32 2.36
CA TYR A 22 -13.66 -12.36 2.11
C TYR A 22 -12.85 -12.75 3.35
N LEU A 23 -13.24 -12.31 4.56
CA LEU A 23 -12.55 -12.74 5.79
C LEU A 23 -12.61 -14.26 5.99
N ARG A 24 -13.74 -14.91 5.68
CA ARG A 24 -13.86 -16.38 5.74
C ARG A 24 -12.86 -17.06 4.80
N TYR A 25 -12.69 -16.52 3.61
CA TYR A 25 -11.76 -17.03 2.61
C TYR A 25 -10.29 -16.72 2.91
N MET A 26 -10.01 -15.58 3.54
CA MET A 26 -8.67 -15.19 3.94
C MET A 26 -8.21 -16.01 5.16
N LEU A 27 -9.04 -16.10 6.20
CA LEU A 27 -8.77 -16.82 7.44
C LEU A 27 -9.15 -18.31 7.33
N ASN A 28 -8.63 -18.99 6.30
CA ASN A 28 -8.72 -20.45 6.21
C ASN A 28 -7.85 -21.11 7.31
N ASP A 29 -8.11 -22.39 7.59
CA ASP A 29 -7.52 -23.13 8.71
C ASP A 29 -5.98 -23.01 8.78
N HIS A 30 -5.26 -23.16 7.67
CA HIS A 30 -3.80 -23.04 7.65
C HIS A 30 -3.28 -21.64 8.00
N LEU A 31 -3.91 -20.58 7.50
CA LEU A 31 -3.46 -19.21 7.81
C LEU A 31 -3.73 -18.88 9.27
N LEU A 32 -4.86 -19.35 9.81
CA LEU A 32 -5.23 -19.12 11.20
C LEU A 32 -4.15 -19.68 12.14
N PHE A 33 -3.70 -20.91 11.92
CA PHE A 33 -2.60 -21.50 12.70
C PHE A 33 -1.32 -20.66 12.62
N VAL A 34 -0.89 -20.29 11.40
CA VAL A 34 0.32 -19.47 11.22
C VAL A 34 0.19 -18.11 11.93
N LEU A 35 -0.99 -17.48 11.88
CA LEU A 35 -1.22 -16.20 12.54
C LEU A 35 -1.20 -16.33 14.07
N VAL A 36 -1.80 -17.37 14.63
CA VAL A 36 -1.82 -17.60 16.09
C VAL A 36 -0.41 -17.89 16.60
N PHE A 37 0.32 -18.80 15.97
CA PHE A 37 1.71 -19.10 16.36
C PHE A 37 2.64 -17.91 16.12
N GLY A 38 2.49 -17.21 14.99
CA GLY A 38 3.27 -16.03 14.65
C GLY A 38 3.04 -14.87 15.63
N LEU A 39 1.78 -14.59 15.98
CA LEU A 39 1.45 -13.60 17.01
C LEU A 39 1.94 -14.03 18.40
N GLY A 40 1.85 -15.31 18.74
CA GLY A 40 2.38 -15.85 20.00
C GLY A 40 3.89 -15.67 20.12
N ALA A 41 4.63 -16.04 19.06
CA ALA A 41 6.08 -15.83 18.99
C ALA A 41 6.43 -14.33 19.06
N ALA A 42 5.73 -13.49 18.29
CA ALA A 42 5.93 -12.05 18.31
C ALA A 42 5.68 -11.45 19.70
N LEU A 43 4.64 -11.90 20.40
CA LEU A 43 4.32 -11.45 21.76
C LEU A 43 5.37 -11.93 22.77
N TYR A 44 5.90 -13.14 22.61
CA TYR A 44 6.98 -13.68 23.45
C TYR A 44 8.27 -12.87 23.29
N TYR A 45 8.72 -12.64 22.06
CA TYR A 45 9.89 -11.80 21.78
C TYR A 45 9.69 -10.35 22.22
N TYR A 46 8.50 -9.79 22.00
CA TYR A 46 8.13 -8.44 22.45
C TYR A 46 8.20 -8.31 23.97
N SER A 47 7.63 -9.26 24.70
CA SER A 47 7.68 -9.30 26.16
C SER A 47 9.13 -9.42 26.67
N GLY A 48 9.96 -10.22 26.01
CA GLY A 48 11.40 -10.31 26.31
C GLY A 48 12.13 -8.98 26.09
N TRP A 49 11.89 -8.33 24.96
CA TRP A 49 12.49 -7.04 24.63
C TRP A 49 12.09 -5.92 25.59
N ILE A 50 10.82 -5.87 25.99
CA ILE A 50 10.34 -4.88 26.96
C ILE A 50 11.09 -4.99 28.28
N LYS A 51 11.42 -6.21 28.73
CA LYS A 51 12.14 -6.44 29.99
C LYS A 51 13.60 -6.01 29.95
N THR A 52 14.18 -5.87 28.77
CA THR A 52 15.57 -5.41 28.58
C THR A 52 15.69 -3.88 28.44
N LEU A 53 14.58 -3.15 28.56
CA LEU A 53 14.58 -1.69 28.43
C LEU A 53 14.88 -1.03 29.77
N ASP A 54 15.93 -0.21 29.78
CA ASP A 54 16.26 0.66 30.90
C ASP A 54 15.38 1.92 30.93
N GLU A 55 15.35 2.59 32.09
CA GLU A 55 14.59 3.83 32.33
C GLU A 55 15.00 5.01 31.42
N THR A 56 16.15 4.92 30.74
CA THR A 56 16.66 5.92 29.80
C THR A 56 15.96 5.88 28.43
N PHE A 57 15.21 4.82 28.13
CA PHE A 57 14.54 4.70 26.84
C PHE A 57 13.45 5.77 26.67
N PRO A 58 13.39 6.51 25.55
CA PRO A 58 12.40 7.57 25.33
C PRO A 58 11.01 7.00 24.96
N ALA A 59 10.47 6.10 25.78
CA ALA A 59 9.15 5.48 25.60
C ALA A 59 8.01 6.51 25.42
N PRO A 60 7.96 7.63 26.18
CA PRO A 60 6.91 8.65 25.98
C PRO A 60 6.93 9.26 24.57
N LEU A 61 8.12 9.50 24.01
CA LEU A 61 8.26 10.08 22.67
C LEU A 61 7.86 9.07 21.59
N VAL A 62 8.35 7.83 21.68
CA VAL A 62 8.02 6.77 20.73
C VAL A 62 6.52 6.50 20.72
N MET A 63 5.91 6.39 21.90
CA MET A 63 4.47 6.19 22.05
C MET A 63 3.68 7.39 21.52
N ALA A 64 4.10 8.63 21.80
CA ALA A 64 3.45 9.83 21.30
C ALA A 64 3.49 9.92 19.76
N VAL A 65 4.63 9.60 19.14
CA VAL A 65 4.78 9.59 17.68
C VAL A 65 3.91 8.53 17.03
N LEU A 66 3.94 7.29 17.53
CA LEU A 66 3.21 6.16 16.94
C LEU A 66 1.70 6.28 17.15
N LEU A 67 1.25 6.58 18.38
CA LEU A 67 -0.18 6.83 18.65
C LEU A 67 -0.65 8.12 17.97
N GLY A 68 0.17 9.17 17.94
CA GLY A 68 -0.14 10.42 17.25
C GLY A 68 -0.33 10.22 15.75
N ALA A 69 0.50 9.40 15.10
CA ALA A 69 0.34 9.01 13.71
C ALA A 69 -0.97 8.20 13.49
N LEU A 70 -1.27 7.24 14.37
CA LEU A 70 -2.51 6.44 14.31
C LEU A 70 -3.78 7.30 14.51
N LEU A 71 -3.73 8.28 15.41
CA LEU A 71 -4.82 9.24 15.64
C LEU A 71 -5.00 10.18 14.45
N SER A 72 -3.89 10.63 13.84
CA SER A 72 -3.92 11.51 12.67
C SER A 72 -4.44 10.80 11.42
N TRP A 73 -4.14 9.50 11.31
CA TRP A 73 -4.71 8.61 10.31
C TRP A 73 -6.18 8.27 10.64
N SER A 74 -7.05 9.21 10.29
CA SER A 74 -8.49 9.15 10.55
C SER A 74 -9.29 9.26 9.24
N PRO A 75 -9.34 8.20 8.42
CA PRO A 75 -10.18 8.18 7.23
C PRO A 75 -11.67 8.21 7.64
N VAL A 76 -12.49 8.93 6.86
CA VAL A 76 -13.96 8.94 7.05
C VAL A 76 -14.56 8.01 6.00
N TYR A 77 -15.24 6.96 6.44
CA TYR A 77 -15.90 5.95 5.61
C TYR A 77 -17.31 6.42 5.27
N THR A 78 -17.48 6.84 4.03
CA THR A 78 -18.75 7.42 3.56
C THR A 78 -19.61 6.40 2.84
N PHE A 79 -19.05 5.28 2.39
CA PHE A 79 -19.75 4.21 1.65
C PHE A 79 -20.51 4.71 0.40
N LEU A 80 -20.06 5.83 -0.16
CA LEU A 80 -20.60 6.39 -1.40
C LEU A 80 -20.07 5.65 -2.61
N MET A 81 -20.94 5.48 -3.61
CA MET A 81 -20.60 4.89 -4.91
C MET A 81 -20.44 5.95 -5.99
N ARG A 82 -19.79 5.60 -7.11
CA ARG A 82 -19.60 6.52 -8.26
C ARG A 82 -20.92 7.09 -8.78
N ALA A 83 -21.96 6.26 -8.86
CA ALA A 83 -23.29 6.66 -9.29
C ALA A 83 -23.91 7.73 -8.36
N ASP A 84 -23.58 7.72 -7.08
CA ASP A 84 -24.19 8.61 -6.08
C ASP A 84 -23.83 10.10 -6.33
N THR A 85 -22.74 10.37 -7.04
CA THR A 85 -22.36 11.74 -7.44
C THR A 85 -23.40 12.43 -8.32
N VAL A 86 -24.17 11.67 -9.10
CA VAL A 86 -25.21 12.21 -10.00
C VAL A 86 -26.59 12.11 -9.36
N PHE A 87 -26.90 10.96 -8.73
CA PHE A 87 -28.25 10.70 -8.21
C PHE A 87 -28.54 11.33 -6.85
N LEU A 88 -27.54 11.50 -5.98
CA LEU A 88 -27.74 12.01 -4.62
C LEU A 88 -27.38 13.49 -4.46
N LEU A 89 -26.83 14.13 -5.50
CA LEU A 89 -26.52 15.55 -5.51
C LEU A 89 -27.74 16.44 -5.20
N PRO A 90 -28.95 16.17 -5.76
CA PRO A 90 -30.15 16.95 -5.42
C PRO A 90 -30.64 16.77 -3.97
N LEU A 91 -30.12 15.75 -3.27
CA LEU A 91 -30.51 15.40 -1.90
C LEU A 91 -29.45 15.82 -0.87
N GLU A 92 -28.46 16.65 -1.23
CA GLU A 92 -27.33 17.00 -0.38
C GLU A 92 -27.74 17.51 1.00
N GLU A 93 -28.71 18.42 1.08
CA GLU A 93 -29.19 18.97 2.36
C GLU A 93 -29.81 17.89 3.26
N LYS A 94 -30.48 16.90 2.67
CA LYS A 94 -31.12 15.77 3.36
C LYS A 94 -30.10 14.67 3.75
N MET A 95 -28.86 14.74 3.28
CA MET A 95 -27.79 13.76 3.54
C MET A 95 -26.94 14.11 4.78
N ALA A 96 -27.16 15.25 5.42
CA ALA A 96 -26.52 15.58 6.70
C ALA A 96 -26.61 14.45 7.77
N PRO A 97 -27.77 13.80 8.03
CA PRO A 97 -27.85 12.68 8.97
C PRO A 97 -27.05 11.45 8.51
N TYR A 98 -26.94 11.19 7.21
CA TYR A 98 -26.13 10.11 6.64
C TYR A 98 -24.66 10.29 6.99
N PHE A 99 -24.11 11.48 6.74
CA PHE A 99 -22.70 11.76 7.02
C PHE A 99 -22.35 11.81 8.52
N ARG A 100 -23.30 12.20 9.38
CA ARG A 100 -23.12 12.07 10.84
C ARG A 100 -22.95 10.61 11.24
N LYS A 101 -23.80 9.71 10.71
CA LYS A 101 -23.67 8.27 10.95
C LYS A 101 -22.35 7.75 10.39
N ALA A 102 -21.93 8.22 9.21
CA ALA A 102 -20.64 7.87 8.61
C ALA A 102 -19.44 8.20 9.50
N VAL A 103 -19.41 9.38 10.11
CA VAL A 103 -18.34 9.76 11.04
C VAL A 103 -18.34 8.84 12.27
N TRP A 104 -19.51 8.58 12.86
CA TRP A 104 -19.62 7.71 14.04
C TRP A 104 -19.28 6.24 13.76
N THR A 105 -19.71 5.69 12.64
CA THR A 105 -19.31 4.32 12.26
C THR A 105 -17.84 4.25 11.90
N SER A 106 -17.26 5.31 11.32
CA SER A 106 -15.81 5.40 11.10
C SER A 106 -15.05 5.36 12.41
N PHE A 107 -15.50 6.11 13.42
CA PHE A 107 -14.96 6.07 14.77
C PHE A 107 -15.04 4.65 15.35
N LEU A 108 -16.21 4.02 15.34
CA LEU A 108 -16.40 2.67 15.89
C LEU A 108 -15.56 1.62 15.16
N SER A 109 -15.43 1.74 13.84
CA SER A 109 -14.57 0.85 13.05
C SER A 109 -13.07 1.11 13.25
N GLN A 110 -12.65 2.21 13.86
CA GLN A 110 -11.23 2.50 14.09
C GLN A 110 -10.86 2.38 15.57
N SER A 111 -11.85 2.31 16.47
CA SER A 111 -11.62 2.16 17.90
C SER A 111 -10.95 0.83 18.24
N TYR A 112 -11.23 -0.25 17.49
CA TYR A 112 -10.55 -1.54 17.72
C TYR A 112 -9.03 -1.44 17.49
N LEU A 113 -8.59 -0.71 16.45
CA LEU A 113 -7.17 -0.46 16.20
C LEU A 113 -6.55 0.41 17.30
N LEU A 114 -7.30 1.39 17.80
CA LEU A 114 -6.84 2.26 18.88
C LEU A 114 -6.67 1.49 20.19
N ILE A 115 -7.63 0.64 20.54
CA ILE A 115 -7.57 -0.24 21.72
C ILE A 115 -6.39 -1.20 21.61
N ALA A 116 -6.23 -1.87 20.45
CA ALA A 116 -5.13 -2.80 20.22
C ALA A 116 -3.76 -2.10 20.30
N ALA A 117 -3.61 -0.94 19.67
CA ALA A 117 -2.37 -0.17 19.74
C ALA A 117 -2.04 0.25 21.18
N LEU A 118 -3.02 0.78 21.91
CA LEU A 118 -2.82 1.18 23.31
C LEU A 118 -2.47 -0.03 24.20
N ALA A 119 -3.09 -1.19 23.97
CA ALA A 119 -2.80 -2.42 24.69
C ALA A 119 -1.35 -2.89 24.46
N VAL A 120 -0.84 -2.75 23.23
CA VAL A 120 0.56 -3.07 22.91
C VAL A 120 1.52 -2.08 23.58
N PHE A 121 1.24 -0.78 23.57
CA PHE A 121 2.13 0.23 24.16
C PHE A 121 2.07 0.32 25.69
N MET A 122 1.05 -0.24 26.32
CA MET A 122 0.90 -0.14 27.77
C MET A 122 2.05 -0.81 28.56
N PRO A 123 2.44 -2.07 28.28
CA PRO A 123 3.57 -2.72 28.96
C PRO A 123 4.89 -1.93 28.81
N LEU A 124 5.11 -1.31 27.65
CA LEU A 124 6.26 -0.47 27.38
C LEU A 124 6.30 0.74 28.32
N TYR A 125 5.16 1.41 28.52
CA TYR A 125 5.09 2.57 29.40
C TYR A 125 5.25 2.20 30.87
N THR A 126 4.59 1.13 31.33
CA THR A 126 4.66 0.73 32.74
C THR A 126 6.05 0.31 33.17
N GLN A 127 6.84 -0.27 32.27
CA GLN A 127 8.20 -0.70 32.57
C GLN A 127 9.18 0.48 32.67
N VAL A 128 8.99 1.52 31.86
CA VAL A 128 9.88 2.71 31.87
C VAL A 128 9.49 3.74 32.95
N LYS A 129 8.20 3.86 33.30
CA LYS A 129 7.72 4.91 34.23
C LYS A 129 7.02 4.40 35.49
N GLY A 130 6.86 3.09 35.67
CA GLY A 130 6.25 2.51 36.89
C GLY A 130 4.74 2.79 37.06
N GLY A 131 4.02 3.08 35.98
CA GLY A 131 2.60 3.45 36.03
C GLY A 131 1.64 2.31 36.40
N SER A 132 0.49 2.65 37.00
CA SER A 132 -0.57 1.69 37.31
C SER A 132 -1.42 1.32 36.07
N MET A 133 -1.91 0.08 36.01
CA MET A 133 -2.77 -0.39 34.90
C MET A 133 -4.07 0.40 34.76
N LYS A 134 -4.52 1.10 35.82
CA LYS A 134 -5.71 1.96 35.80
C LYS A 134 -5.57 3.19 34.89
N ILE A 135 -4.33 3.64 34.63
CA ILE A 135 -4.04 4.74 33.69
C ILE A 135 -4.48 4.39 32.25
N PHE A 136 -4.55 3.10 31.92
CA PHE A 136 -5.01 2.62 30.61
C PHE A 136 -6.38 3.19 30.22
N PHE A 137 -7.37 3.13 31.12
CA PHE A 137 -8.72 3.58 30.81
C PHE A 137 -8.78 5.11 30.60
N PHE A 138 -8.00 5.86 31.36
CA PHE A 138 -7.89 7.31 31.20
C PHE A 138 -7.28 7.66 29.84
N TRP A 139 -6.19 7.00 29.44
CA TRP A 139 -5.58 7.20 28.14
C TRP A 139 -6.44 6.72 26.97
N LEU A 140 -7.19 5.64 27.16
CA LEU A 140 -8.14 5.17 26.16
C LEU A 140 -9.24 6.22 25.94
N LEU A 141 -9.79 6.79 27.01
CA LEU A 141 -10.79 7.86 26.93
C LEU A 141 -10.22 9.09 26.23
N LEU A 142 -9.03 9.53 26.63
CA LEU A 142 -8.35 10.66 26.01
C LEU A 142 -8.10 10.42 24.51
N ALA A 143 -7.55 9.26 24.15
CA ALA A 143 -7.28 8.90 22.78
C ALA A 143 -8.57 8.80 21.95
N ALA A 144 -9.67 8.32 22.54
CA ALA A 144 -10.98 8.29 21.91
C ALA A 144 -11.50 9.72 21.64
N ILE A 145 -11.37 10.65 22.59
CA ILE A 145 -11.73 12.07 22.40
C ILE A 145 -10.90 12.68 21.28
N MET A 146 -9.58 12.48 21.29
CA MET A 146 -8.69 12.95 20.23
C MET A 146 -9.06 12.34 18.87
N LYS A 147 -9.48 11.08 18.83
CA LYS A 147 -9.91 10.41 17.60
C LYS A 147 -11.19 11.04 17.03
N VAL A 148 -12.17 11.30 17.89
CA VAL A 148 -13.41 12.00 17.52
C VAL A 148 -13.08 13.39 16.97
N TRP A 149 -12.21 14.15 17.64
CA TRP A 149 -11.73 15.45 17.16
C TRP A 149 -11.09 15.34 15.77
N ASN A 150 -10.16 14.39 15.58
CA ASN A 150 -9.47 14.18 14.30
C ASN A 150 -10.45 13.84 13.16
N LEU A 151 -11.45 13.00 13.42
CA LEU A 151 -12.48 12.64 12.43
C LEU A 151 -13.37 13.84 12.07
N HIS A 152 -13.76 14.64 13.06
CA HIS A 152 -14.55 15.84 12.82
C HIS A 152 -13.76 16.90 12.05
N VAL A 153 -12.51 17.17 12.42
CA VAL A 153 -11.65 18.10 11.68
C VAL A 153 -11.45 17.60 10.25
N ARG A 154 -11.13 16.31 10.08
CA ARG A 154 -11.00 15.71 8.75
C ARG A 154 -12.27 15.89 7.93
N TRP A 155 -13.45 15.65 8.49
CA TRP A 155 -14.72 15.85 7.81
C TRP A 155 -14.90 17.29 7.30
N HIS A 156 -14.55 18.30 8.10
CA HIS A 156 -14.64 19.69 7.67
C HIS A 156 -13.59 20.02 6.58
N VAL A 157 -12.36 19.51 6.70
CA VAL A 157 -11.29 19.69 5.70
C VAL A 157 -11.64 19.02 4.36
N LEU A 158 -12.36 17.89 4.38
CA LEU A 158 -12.78 17.21 3.14
C LEU A 158 -13.71 18.06 2.27
N LYS A 159 -14.43 19.03 2.86
CA LYS A 159 -15.27 19.99 2.14
C LYS A 159 -14.47 21.05 1.38
N ILE A 160 -13.20 21.26 1.75
CA ILE A 160 -12.37 22.31 1.16
C ILE A 160 -11.87 21.90 -0.24
N GLN A 161 -12.07 22.85 -1.17
CA GLN A 161 -11.20 23.25 -2.27
C GLN A 161 -9.96 22.38 -2.54
N GLU A 162 -8.93 22.73 -1.79
CA GLU A 162 -7.54 22.60 -2.18
C GLU A 162 -6.92 21.29 -1.72
N LYS A 163 -6.10 20.69 -2.59
CA LYS A 163 -5.35 19.47 -2.28
C LYS A 163 -4.16 19.74 -1.35
N GLU A 164 -3.51 20.90 -1.49
CA GLU A 164 -2.39 21.33 -0.64
C GLU A 164 -2.82 21.50 0.82
N SER A 165 -3.95 22.19 1.05
CA SER A 165 -4.55 22.36 2.37
C SER A 165 -4.78 21.02 3.10
N ARG A 166 -5.04 19.93 2.36
CA ARG A 166 -5.30 18.59 2.92
C ARG A 166 -4.03 17.86 3.39
N GLN A 167 -2.90 18.11 2.74
CA GLN A 167 -1.60 17.53 3.15
C GLN A 167 -1.05 18.29 4.35
N ILE A 168 -1.16 19.63 4.31
CA ILE A 168 -0.79 20.51 5.41
C ILE A 168 -1.63 20.19 6.66
N ASP A 169 -2.95 20.03 6.52
CA ASP A 169 -3.83 19.61 7.62
C ASP A 169 -3.38 18.28 8.26
N TRP A 170 -2.98 17.30 7.46
CA TRP A 170 -2.51 16.03 7.99
C TRP A 170 -1.23 16.21 8.83
N GLY A 171 -0.29 17.04 8.34
CA GLY A 171 0.93 17.37 9.08
C GLY A 171 0.66 18.14 10.38
N ILE A 172 -0.23 19.14 10.35
CA ILE A 172 -0.61 19.92 11.53
C ILE A 172 -1.31 19.03 12.56
N ARG A 173 -2.25 18.17 12.15
CA ARG A 173 -2.91 17.24 13.07
C ARG A 173 -1.91 16.25 13.66
N LEU A 174 -0.94 15.77 12.87
CA LEU A 174 0.14 14.93 13.39
C LEU A 174 0.96 15.66 14.45
N ALA A 175 1.42 16.87 14.17
CA ALA A 175 2.16 17.66 15.15
C ALA A 175 1.36 17.90 16.44
N LEU A 176 0.10 18.33 16.33
CA LEU A 176 -0.77 18.59 17.50
C LEU A 176 -1.03 17.31 18.32
N ASN A 177 -1.32 16.19 17.66
CA ASN A 177 -1.55 14.92 18.35
C ASN A 177 -0.29 14.41 19.05
N VAL A 178 0.87 14.48 18.37
CA VAL A 178 2.16 14.05 18.96
C VAL A 178 2.54 14.93 20.13
N LEU A 179 2.44 16.25 19.99
CA LEU A 179 2.76 17.18 21.07
C LEU A 179 1.86 16.95 22.28
N LEU A 180 0.54 16.87 22.09
CA LEU A 180 -0.39 16.65 23.21
C LEU A 180 -0.10 15.33 23.93
N LEU A 181 0.09 14.24 23.19
CA LEU A 181 0.42 12.94 23.78
C LEU A 181 1.79 12.97 24.48
N TYR A 182 2.79 13.64 23.91
CA TYR A 182 4.11 13.75 24.52
C TYR A 182 4.07 14.49 25.86
N PHE A 183 3.36 15.62 25.95
CA PHE A 183 3.24 16.34 27.23
C PHE A 183 2.49 15.52 28.28
N ILE A 184 1.50 14.73 27.87
CA ILE A 184 0.73 13.87 28.78
C ILE A 184 1.55 12.66 29.25
N PHE A 185 2.34 12.04 28.37
CA PHE A 185 3.15 10.86 28.70
C PHE A 185 4.48 11.20 29.39
N SER A 186 5.02 12.39 29.17
CA SER A 186 6.24 12.87 29.85
C SER A 186 5.96 13.33 31.28
N GLY A 187 4.70 13.56 31.66
CA GLY A 187 4.33 14.09 32.97
C GLY A 187 4.72 15.56 33.16
N ALA A 188 4.93 16.29 32.06
CA ALA A 188 5.21 17.72 32.10
C ALA A 188 4.04 18.52 32.72
N SER A 189 4.30 19.79 33.08
CA SER A 189 3.27 20.67 33.64
C SER A 189 1.99 20.64 32.80
N SER A 190 0.85 20.41 33.47
CA SER A 190 -0.48 20.31 32.85
C SER A 190 -0.85 21.56 32.02
N LEU A 191 -0.21 22.70 32.29
CA LEU A 191 -0.36 23.94 31.55
C LEU A 191 -0.07 23.78 30.04
N PHE A 192 1.00 23.07 29.68
CA PHE A 192 1.38 22.89 28.27
C PHE A 192 0.38 21.99 27.52
N ALA A 193 -0.12 20.94 28.17
CA ALA A 193 -1.16 20.09 27.61
C ALA A 193 -2.47 20.86 27.39
N VAL A 194 -2.85 21.72 28.35
CA VAL A 194 -4.03 22.59 28.23
C VAL A 194 -3.84 23.61 27.09
N ALA A 195 -2.67 24.23 26.97
CA ALA A 195 -2.38 25.16 25.89
C ALA A 195 -2.57 24.53 24.50
N ILE A 196 -2.08 23.30 24.30
CA ILE A 196 -2.27 22.57 23.04
C ILE A 196 -3.73 22.17 22.82
N ALA A 197 -4.43 21.75 23.88
CA ALA A 197 -5.86 21.46 23.78
C ALA A 197 -6.65 22.69 23.32
N VAL A 198 -6.32 23.89 23.82
CA VAL A 198 -6.92 25.16 23.37
C VAL A 198 -6.62 25.41 21.88
N VAL A 199 -5.38 25.20 21.44
CA VAL A 199 -5.02 25.31 20.01
C VAL A 199 -5.82 24.32 19.15
N MET A 200 -6.01 23.08 19.61
CA MET A 200 -6.84 22.09 18.90
C MET A 200 -8.30 22.52 18.80
N VAL A 201 -8.86 23.14 19.84
CA VAL A 201 -10.23 23.68 19.82
C VAL A 201 -10.33 24.86 18.85
N ALA A 202 -9.37 25.80 18.89
CA ALA A 202 -9.31 26.93 17.96
C ALA A 202 -9.22 26.47 16.50
N TYR A 203 -8.36 25.49 16.22
CA TYR A 203 -8.20 24.87 14.91
C TYR A 203 -9.50 24.24 14.42
N TYR A 204 -10.19 23.48 15.28
CA TYR A 204 -11.50 22.93 14.95
C TYR A 204 -12.55 24.01 14.64
N MET A 205 -12.60 25.09 15.43
CA MET A 205 -13.54 26.20 15.20
C MET A 205 -13.28 26.90 13.87
N TYR A 206 -12.01 27.13 13.52
CA TYR A 206 -11.62 27.71 12.24
C TYR A 206 -12.15 26.88 11.06
N PHE A 207 -11.85 25.58 11.03
CA PHE A 207 -12.31 24.70 9.95
C PHE A 207 -13.82 24.52 9.93
N ARG A 208 -14.48 24.48 11.10
CA ARG A 208 -15.94 24.41 11.19
C ARG A 208 -16.60 25.63 10.55
N ASN A 209 -16.09 26.83 10.81
CA ASN A 209 -16.65 28.06 10.28
C ASN A 209 -16.44 28.19 8.77
N THR A 210 -15.25 27.86 8.28
CA THR A 210 -14.94 27.88 6.85
C THR A 210 -15.76 26.84 6.09
N ALA A 211 -15.84 25.61 6.61
CA ALA A 211 -16.51 24.50 5.93
C ALA A 211 -18.05 24.59 5.96
N ARG A 212 -18.64 25.48 6.77
CA ARG A 212 -20.08 25.78 6.72
C ARG A 212 -20.49 26.52 5.45
N LYS A 213 -19.57 27.26 4.83
CA LYS A 213 -19.81 28.08 3.64
C LYS A 213 -19.57 27.32 2.33
N MET A 214 -19.11 26.06 2.40
CA MET A 214 -18.68 25.29 1.23
C MET A 214 -19.60 24.09 0.98
N ALA A 215 -19.91 23.84 -0.29
CA ALA A 215 -20.63 22.65 -0.74
C ALA A 215 -19.81 21.37 -0.58
N LEU A 216 -20.48 20.21 -0.47
CA LEU A 216 -19.82 18.92 -0.37
C LEU A 216 -19.16 18.51 -1.70
N LYS A 217 -17.91 18.07 -1.61
CA LYS A 217 -17.17 17.53 -2.76
C LYS A 217 -17.41 16.03 -2.93
N TRP A 218 -18.54 15.67 -3.52
CA TRP A 218 -18.96 14.29 -3.77
C TRP A 218 -17.89 13.45 -4.49
N GLU A 219 -17.29 13.99 -5.55
CA GLU A 219 -16.24 13.29 -6.31
C GLU A 219 -15.05 12.89 -5.44
N THR A 220 -14.63 13.77 -4.53
CA THR A 220 -13.49 13.51 -3.65
C THR A 220 -13.84 12.46 -2.60
N LEU A 221 -15.05 12.49 -2.06
CA LEU A 221 -15.52 11.47 -1.10
C LEU A 221 -15.57 10.08 -1.75
N VAL A 222 -16.13 10.01 -2.96
CA VAL A 222 -16.20 8.78 -3.75
C VAL A 222 -14.80 8.27 -4.12
N GLU A 223 -13.89 9.13 -4.56
CA GLU A 223 -12.52 8.72 -4.91
C GLU A 223 -11.78 8.13 -3.69
N LEU A 224 -11.99 8.70 -2.50
CA LEU A 224 -11.41 8.16 -1.26
C LEU A 224 -12.02 6.79 -0.90
N GLU A 225 -13.32 6.62 -1.11
CA GLU A 225 -14.04 5.36 -0.87
C GLU A 225 -13.60 4.26 -1.86
N GLU A 226 -13.51 4.58 -3.14
CA GLU A 226 -12.98 3.67 -4.18
C GLU A 226 -11.55 3.25 -3.88
N LYS A 227 -10.68 4.18 -3.46
CA LYS A 227 -9.29 3.86 -3.06
C LYS A 227 -9.25 2.92 -1.87
N ARG A 228 -10.14 3.11 -0.88
CA ARG A 228 -10.26 2.26 0.30
C ARG A 228 -10.70 0.85 -0.10
N MET A 229 -11.75 0.72 -0.90
CA MET A 229 -12.25 -0.57 -1.37
C MET A 229 -11.23 -1.29 -2.26
N ALA A 230 -10.56 -0.57 -3.16
CA ALA A 230 -9.47 -1.13 -3.94
C ALA A 230 -8.31 -1.61 -3.06
N ALA A 231 -7.99 -0.94 -1.95
CA ALA A 231 -6.98 -1.41 -1.00
C ALA A 231 -7.40 -2.69 -0.29
N PHE A 232 -8.67 -2.76 0.15
CA PHE A 232 -9.23 -3.96 0.75
C PHE A 232 -9.21 -5.16 -0.21
N TYR A 233 -9.67 -4.99 -1.45
CA TYR A 233 -9.65 -6.07 -2.43
C TYR A 233 -8.23 -6.50 -2.79
N ARG A 234 -7.26 -5.57 -2.85
CA ARG A 234 -5.85 -5.93 -3.08
C ARG A 234 -5.30 -6.81 -1.95
N LEU A 235 -5.69 -6.53 -0.70
CA LEU A 235 -5.33 -7.37 0.43
C LEU A 235 -5.99 -8.75 0.31
N ALA A 236 -7.30 -8.80 0.00
CA ALA A 236 -8.00 -10.07 -0.21
C ALA A 236 -7.39 -10.91 -1.34
N ASN A 237 -6.93 -10.27 -2.42
CA ASN A 237 -6.27 -10.92 -3.55
C ASN A 237 -4.88 -11.53 -3.22
N LEU A 238 -4.33 -11.26 -2.05
CA LEU A 238 -3.14 -11.99 -1.57
C LEU A 238 -3.49 -13.41 -1.09
N PHE A 239 -4.77 -13.66 -0.78
CA PHE A 239 -5.24 -14.93 -0.22
C PHE A 239 -6.20 -15.64 -1.15
N THR A 240 -7.08 -14.90 -1.83
CA THR A 240 -8.08 -15.45 -2.75
C THR A 240 -8.31 -14.56 -3.95
N ASP A 241 -8.45 -15.15 -5.13
CA ASP A 241 -8.70 -14.41 -6.36
C ASP A 241 -10.00 -13.60 -6.26
N VAL A 242 -9.86 -12.28 -6.33
CA VAL A 242 -11.01 -11.36 -6.30
C VAL A 242 -11.42 -11.06 -7.74
N PRO A 243 -12.61 -11.48 -8.18
CA PRO A 243 -13.10 -11.08 -9.49
C PRO A 243 -13.21 -9.55 -9.52
N HIS A 244 -12.84 -8.94 -10.66
CA HIS A 244 -12.81 -7.48 -10.92
C HIS A 244 -11.54 -6.71 -10.53
N LEU A 245 -10.53 -7.36 -9.94
CA LEU A 245 -9.24 -6.72 -9.67
C LEU A 245 -8.31 -6.79 -10.89
N ARG A 246 -8.48 -5.85 -11.83
CA ARG A 246 -7.53 -5.71 -12.95
C ARG A 246 -6.25 -5.02 -12.48
N GLY A 247 -5.10 -5.46 -13.01
CA GLY A 247 -3.80 -4.83 -12.76
C GLY A 247 -3.85 -3.32 -12.90
N THR A 248 -3.37 -2.62 -11.87
CA THR A 248 -3.33 -1.15 -11.88
C THR A 248 -2.24 -0.66 -12.82
N VAL A 249 -2.61 0.20 -13.77
CA VAL A 249 -1.68 0.90 -14.65
C VAL A 249 -1.34 2.23 -14.00
N LYS A 250 -0.08 2.43 -13.59
CA LYS A 250 0.37 3.68 -12.97
C LYS A 250 1.40 4.35 -13.86
N ARG A 251 1.18 5.63 -14.20
CA ARG A 251 2.20 6.43 -14.87
C ARG A 251 3.34 6.72 -13.88
N ARG A 252 4.56 6.33 -14.24
CA ARG A 252 5.77 6.57 -13.45
C ARG A 252 6.61 7.63 -14.17
N LYS A 253 6.38 8.91 -13.85
CA LYS A 253 7.05 10.04 -14.51
C LYS A 253 8.58 9.92 -14.51
N TRP A 254 9.17 9.31 -13.48
CA TRP A 254 10.62 9.09 -13.38
C TRP A 254 11.16 8.06 -14.39
N LEU A 255 10.33 7.12 -14.86
CA LEU A 255 10.69 6.14 -15.90
C LEU A 255 10.41 6.65 -17.32
N ASP A 256 9.73 7.79 -17.47
CA ASP A 256 9.50 8.40 -18.79
C ASP A 256 10.84 8.78 -19.46
N LYS A 257 11.90 9.05 -18.68
CA LYS A 257 13.26 9.31 -19.20
C LYS A 257 13.90 8.05 -19.81
N LEU A 258 13.65 6.88 -19.23
CA LEU A 258 14.21 5.59 -19.69
C LEU A 258 13.49 5.06 -20.94
N LEU A 259 12.26 5.51 -21.19
CA LEU A 259 11.47 5.13 -22.36
C LEU A 259 11.94 5.79 -23.67
N GLY A 260 12.77 6.83 -23.60
CA GLY A 260 13.29 7.57 -24.77
C GLY A 260 12.21 8.23 -25.62
N LYS A 261 12.63 8.91 -26.69
CA LYS A 261 11.70 9.37 -27.74
C LYS A 261 11.30 8.17 -28.60
N ALA A 262 10.01 8.06 -28.92
CA ALA A 262 9.54 7.02 -29.85
C ALA A 262 10.19 7.25 -31.21
N SER A 263 10.93 6.26 -31.71
CA SER A 263 11.32 6.24 -33.12
C SER A 263 10.08 5.88 -33.92
N PHE A 264 9.60 6.77 -34.79
CA PHE A 264 8.41 6.57 -35.62
C PHE A 264 8.63 5.59 -36.78
N GLN A 265 9.65 4.74 -36.69
CA GLN A 265 9.91 3.71 -37.69
C GLN A 265 8.96 2.52 -37.50
N PRO A 266 8.32 2.02 -38.58
CA PRO A 266 7.40 0.88 -38.49
C PRO A 266 8.01 -0.35 -37.79
N ALA A 267 9.32 -0.55 -37.94
CA ALA A 267 10.07 -1.66 -37.35
C ALA A 267 10.17 -1.64 -35.81
N GLU A 268 10.08 -0.47 -35.17
CA GLU A 268 10.24 -0.30 -33.72
C GLU A 268 8.91 -0.09 -32.98
N THR A 269 7.78 -0.11 -33.70
CA THR A 269 6.43 0.09 -33.15
C THR A 269 6.14 -0.89 -32.00
N TYR A 270 6.39 -2.18 -32.20
CA TYR A 270 6.16 -3.20 -31.16
C TYR A 270 7.18 -3.11 -30.02
N THR A 271 8.44 -2.78 -30.31
CA THR A 271 9.46 -2.56 -29.27
C THR A 271 9.04 -1.44 -28.33
N TYR A 272 8.57 -0.32 -28.88
CA TYR A 272 8.07 0.81 -28.09
C TYR A 272 6.82 0.43 -27.30
N LEU A 273 5.86 -0.27 -27.93
CA LEU A 273 4.64 -0.73 -27.26
C LEU A 273 4.94 -1.64 -26.07
N PHE A 274 5.80 -2.64 -26.24
CA PHE A 274 6.14 -3.58 -25.16
C PHE A 274 6.97 -2.92 -24.06
N ARG A 275 7.95 -2.06 -24.40
CA ARG A 275 8.68 -1.26 -23.40
C ARG A 275 7.73 -0.39 -22.57
N ARG A 276 6.82 0.33 -23.24
CA ARG A 276 5.84 1.19 -22.58
C ARG A 276 4.86 0.39 -21.73
N THR A 277 4.46 -0.79 -22.18
CA THR A 277 3.61 -1.72 -21.43
C THR A 277 4.31 -2.20 -20.18
N PHE A 278 5.56 -2.65 -20.29
CA PHE A 278 6.37 -3.11 -19.17
C PHE A 278 6.45 -2.05 -18.06
N PHE A 279 6.92 -0.83 -18.36
CA PHE A 279 7.10 0.20 -17.33
C PHE A 279 5.80 0.74 -16.71
N ARG A 280 4.65 0.59 -17.40
CA ARG A 280 3.36 1.11 -16.92
C ARG A 280 2.53 0.09 -16.16
N MET A 281 2.60 -1.18 -16.54
CA MET A 281 1.87 -2.25 -15.88
C MET A 281 2.58 -2.68 -14.61
N ASN A 282 1.93 -2.50 -13.47
CA ASN A 282 2.52 -2.84 -12.18
C ASN A 282 2.76 -4.35 -12.01
N GLU A 283 2.00 -5.19 -12.71
CA GLU A 283 2.13 -6.65 -12.68
C GLU A 283 3.53 -7.07 -13.16
N PHE A 284 3.95 -6.67 -14.37
CA PHE A 284 5.25 -7.10 -14.93
C PHE A 284 6.43 -6.34 -14.34
N PHE A 285 6.36 -5.01 -14.25
CA PHE A 285 7.47 -4.22 -13.68
C PHE A 285 7.66 -4.51 -12.19
N GLY A 286 6.56 -4.62 -11.43
CA GLY A 286 6.61 -4.95 -10.01
C GLY A 286 7.16 -6.35 -9.77
N LEU A 287 6.78 -7.32 -10.60
CA LEU A 287 7.32 -8.68 -10.57
C LEU A 287 8.83 -8.70 -10.85
N TYR A 288 9.28 -8.02 -11.92
CA TYR A 288 10.70 -7.93 -12.26
C TYR A 288 11.53 -7.33 -11.12
N ILE A 289 11.10 -6.20 -10.57
CA ILE A 289 11.80 -5.53 -9.46
C ILE A 289 11.80 -6.39 -8.20
N ARG A 290 10.67 -7.01 -7.85
CA ARG A 290 10.56 -7.85 -6.64
C ARG A 290 11.51 -9.05 -6.73
N LEU A 291 11.48 -9.79 -7.83
CA LEU A 291 12.36 -10.94 -8.04
C LEU A 291 13.83 -10.54 -8.04
N THR A 292 14.16 -9.40 -8.67
CA THR A 292 15.53 -8.89 -8.70
C THR A 292 16.02 -8.50 -7.30
N ILE A 293 15.20 -7.81 -6.50
CA ILE A 293 15.57 -7.42 -5.13
C ILE A 293 15.72 -8.65 -4.23
N ILE A 294 14.77 -9.58 -4.25
CA ILE A 294 14.82 -10.79 -3.41
C ILE A 294 16.09 -11.59 -3.75
N ALA A 295 16.35 -11.85 -5.02
CA ALA A 295 17.53 -12.57 -5.44
C ALA A 295 18.83 -11.82 -5.10
N ALA A 296 18.90 -10.51 -5.34
CA ALA A 296 20.07 -9.71 -5.01
C ALA A 296 20.37 -9.74 -3.50
N LEU A 297 19.35 -9.66 -2.66
CA LEU A 297 19.50 -9.80 -1.20
C LEU A 297 20.02 -11.19 -0.83
N ILE A 298 19.39 -12.26 -1.34
CA ILE A 298 19.83 -13.61 -0.99
C ILE A 298 21.26 -13.87 -1.46
N ILE A 299 21.63 -13.42 -2.66
CA ILE A 299 22.99 -13.55 -3.20
C ILE A 299 23.98 -12.75 -2.35
N GLY A 300 23.65 -11.51 -1.98
CA GLY A 300 24.53 -10.65 -1.19
C GLY A 300 24.76 -11.16 0.24
N PHE A 301 23.74 -11.76 0.87
CA PHE A 301 23.85 -12.32 2.23
C PHE A 301 24.32 -13.78 2.26
N SER A 302 24.37 -14.48 1.12
CA SER A 302 24.76 -15.89 1.08
C SER A 302 26.28 -16.05 0.98
N SER A 303 26.90 -16.77 1.91
CA SER A 303 28.35 -17.04 1.89
C SER A 303 28.78 -18.23 1.01
N GLN A 304 27.83 -18.92 0.37
CA GLN A 304 28.09 -20.14 -0.40
C GLN A 304 28.09 -19.84 -1.92
N PRO A 305 29.21 -20.03 -2.64
CA PRO A 305 29.34 -19.62 -4.05
C PRO A 305 28.41 -20.40 -4.99
N ILE A 306 28.22 -21.70 -4.72
CA ILE A 306 27.33 -22.57 -5.51
C ILE A 306 25.88 -22.10 -5.36
N LEU A 307 25.48 -21.71 -4.14
CA LEU A 307 24.13 -21.25 -3.86
C LEU A 307 23.82 -19.94 -4.59
N GLN A 308 24.76 -18.99 -4.59
CA GLN A 308 24.61 -17.74 -5.35
C GLN A 308 24.39 -17.99 -6.84
N LEU A 309 25.16 -18.91 -7.44
CA LEU A 309 25.02 -19.28 -8.85
C LEU A 309 23.66 -19.91 -9.15
N ILE A 310 23.24 -20.88 -8.34
CA ILE A 310 21.93 -21.55 -8.51
C ILE A 310 20.80 -20.52 -8.42
N ILE A 311 20.85 -19.61 -7.43
CA ILE A 311 19.84 -18.58 -7.24
C ILE A 311 19.83 -17.60 -8.41
N ALA A 312 21.00 -17.14 -8.89
CA ALA A 312 21.08 -16.26 -10.04
C ALA A 312 20.42 -16.88 -11.27
N LEU A 313 20.75 -18.14 -11.59
CA LEU A 313 20.18 -18.86 -12.74
C LEU A 313 18.67 -19.10 -12.57
N LEU A 314 18.24 -19.53 -11.39
CA LEU A 314 16.83 -19.78 -11.08
C LEU A 314 15.99 -18.51 -11.24
N PHE A 315 16.44 -17.38 -10.71
CA PHE A 315 15.68 -16.13 -10.79
C PHE A 315 15.69 -15.53 -12.20
N ILE A 316 16.77 -15.68 -12.98
CA ILE A 316 16.78 -15.31 -14.41
C ILE A 316 15.74 -16.16 -15.16
N TYR A 317 15.69 -17.48 -14.90
CA TYR A 317 14.69 -18.38 -15.49
C TYR A 317 13.25 -18.00 -15.11
N LEU A 318 12.97 -17.80 -13.82
CA LEU A 318 11.65 -17.44 -13.32
C LEU A 318 11.18 -16.10 -13.91
N THR A 319 12.07 -15.11 -13.97
CA THR A 319 11.77 -13.79 -14.53
C THR A 319 11.47 -13.89 -16.02
N GLY A 320 12.31 -14.61 -16.78
CA GLY A 320 12.10 -14.82 -18.20
C GLY A 320 10.77 -15.53 -18.48
N PHE A 321 10.46 -16.57 -17.72
CA PHE A 321 9.22 -17.32 -17.87
C PHE A 321 7.98 -16.47 -17.57
N GLN A 322 8.00 -15.69 -16.49
CA GLN A 322 6.87 -14.86 -16.06
C GLN A 322 6.61 -13.65 -16.97
N LEU A 323 7.58 -13.23 -17.79
CA LEU A 323 7.40 -12.16 -18.78
C LEU A 323 6.82 -12.63 -20.12
N LEU A 324 6.88 -13.94 -20.44
CA LEU A 324 6.33 -14.49 -21.70
C LEU A 324 4.83 -14.23 -21.92
N PRO A 325 3.94 -14.31 -20.90
CA PRO A 325 2.51 -14.02 -21.08
C PRO A 325 2.19 -12.60 -21.56
N MET A 326 3.17 -11.68 -21.57
CA MET A 326 2.98 -10.31 -22.07
C MET A 326 2.51 -10.24 -23.53
N ILE A 327 2.75 -11.29 -24.33
CA ILE A 327 2.35 -11.31 -25.75
C ILE A 327 0.83 -11.19 -25.94
N ARG A 328 0.03 -11.73 -25.00
CA ARG A 328 -1.44 -11.82 -25.10
C ARG A 328 -2.18 -10.55 -24.70
N LEU A 329 -1.53 -9.63 -23.97
CA LEU A 329 -2.14 -8.37 -23.48
C LEU A 329 -2.66 -7.43 -24.58
N HIS A 330 -2.13 -7.58 -25.78
CA HIS A 330 -2.43 -6.71 -26.91
C HIS A 330 -3.28 -7.40 -27.98
N GLU A 331 -3.61 -8.67 -27.82
CA GLU A 331 -4.37 -9.46 -28.81
C GLU A 331 -5.84 -9.05 -28.86
N THR A 332 -6.42 -8.69 -27.72
CA THR A 332 -7.82 -8.26 -27.64
C THR A 332 -8.04 -6.79 -28.02
N LYS A 333 -6.99 -6.05 -28.38
CA LYS A 333 -7.08 -4.63 -28.75
C LYS A 333 -7.12 -4.46 -30.27
N ILE A 334 -8.29 -4.05 -30.78
CA ILE A 334 -8.55 -3.79 -32.21
C ILE A 334 -7.53 -2.83 -32.83
N TRP A 335 -7.10 -1.80 -32.08
CA TRP A 335 -6.11 -0.83 -32.58
C TRP A 335 -4.78 -1.44 -33.02
N VAL A 336 -4.41 -2.60 -32.47
CA VAL A 336 -3.14 -3.29 -32.78
C VAL A 336 -3.24 -4.08 -34.09
N SER A 337 -4.44 -4.56 -34.47
CA SER A 337 -4.66 -5.24 -35.75
C SER A 337 -4.80 -4.30 -36.93
N LEU A 338 -5.04 -3.00 -36.70
CA LEU A 338 -5.07 -1.97 -37.74
C LEU A 338 -3.68 -1.56 -38.23
N TYR A 339 -2.60 -1.93 -37.53
CA TYR A 339 -1.23 -1.60 -37.93
C TYR A 339 -0.70 -2.61 -38.96
N PRO A 340 -0.16 -2.16 -40.11
CA PRO A 340 0.36 -3.04 -41.16
C PRO A 340 1.75 -3.55 -40.82
N VAL A 341 1.87 -4.37 -39.77
CA VAL A 341 3.14 -4.93 -39.31
C VAL A 341 2.99 -6.44 -39.10
N ALA A 342 3.92 -7.24 -39.66
CA ALA A 342 3.88 -8.69 -39.58
C ALA A 342 3.88 -9.20 -38.12
N ALA A 343 3.06 -10.21 -37.83
CA ALA A 343 2.92 -10.81 -36.51
C ALA A 343 4.23 -11.38 -35.96
N GLU A 344 5.14 -11.86 -36.82
CA GLU A 344 6.47 -12.34 -36.45
C GLU A 344 7.32 -11.27 -35.76
N ARG A 345 7.16 -9.99 -36.16
CA ARG A 345 7.88 -8.87 -35.53
C ARG A 345 7.40 -8.59 -34.12
N LYS A 346 6.17 -8.96 -33.76
CA LYS A 346 5.64 -8.85 -32.39
C LYS A 346 6.42 -9.76 -31.45
N SER A 347 6.55 -11.03 -31.81
CA SER A 347 7.31 -12.05 -31.06
C SER A 347 8.79 -11.68 -30.93
N ALA A 348 9.43 -11.29 -32.04
CA ALA A 348 10.83 -10.88 -32.04
C ALA A 348 11.09 -9.65 -31.16
N SER A 349 10.17 -8.68 -31.13
CA SER A 349 10.32 -7.47 -30.31
C SER A 349 10.15 -7.76 -28.82
N LEU A 350 9.26 -8.70 -28.45
CA LEU A 350 9.12 -9.16 -27.07
C LEU A 350 10.38 -9.92 -26.61
N LEU A 351 10.90 -10.84 -27.43
CA LEU A 351 12.14 -11.57 -27.12
C LEU A 351 13.34 -10.63 -26.96
N ARG A 352 13.44 -9.59 -27.80
CA ARG A 352 14.45 -8.52 -27.64
C ARG A 352 14.32 -7.81 -26.29
N LEU A 353 13.10 -7.47 -25.85
CA LEU A 353 12.86 -6.83 -24.56
C LEU A 353 13.21 -7.76 -23.38
N ILE A 354 12.77 -9.02 -23.43
CA ILE A 354 13.07 -10.01 -22.39
C ILE A 354 14.58 -10.18 -22.28
N ASN A 355 15.29 -10.34 -23.41
CA ASN A 355 16.76 -10.47 -23.40
C ASN A 355 17.43 -9.26 -22.73
N GLN A 356 17.02 -8.04 -23.07
CA GLN A 356 17.57 -6.82 -22.43
C GLN A 356 17.33 -6.80 -20.91
N LEU A 357 16.14 -7.22 -20.46
CA LEU A 357 15.82 -7.27 -19.03
C LEU A 357 16.58 -8.35 -18.28
N LEU A 358 16.76 -9.54 -18.87
CA LEU A 358 17.53 -10.63 -18.27
C LEU A 358 19.02 -10.30 -18.20
N LEU A 359 19.58 -9.65 -19.23
CA LEU A 359 20.96 -9.17 -19.20
C LEU A 359 21.17 -8.13 -18.11
N LEU A 360 20.25 -7.18 -17.98
CA LEU A 360 20.31 -6.18 -16.90
C LEU A 360 20.21 -6.84 -15.53
N GLN A 361 19.38 -7.87 -15.38
CA GLN A 361 19.27 -8.64 -14.15
C GLN A 361 20.56 -9.42 -13.81
N ALA A 362 21.21 -10.01 -14.82
CA ALA A 362 22.50 -10.68 -14.63
C ALA A 362 23.59 -9.71 -14.14
N VAL A 363 23.60 -8.47 -14.66
CA VAL A 363 24.51 -7.41 -14.16
C VAL A 363 24.21 -7.06 -12.70
N VAL A 364 22.93 -6.91 -12.33
CA VAL A 364 22.55 -6.62 -10.93
C VAL A 364 22.95 -7.76 -9.99
N PHE A 365 22.78 -9.02 -10.39
CA PHE A 365 23.18 -10.17 -9.59
C PHE A 365 24.70 -10.28 -9.44
N SER A 366 25.45 -9.95 -10.48
CA SER A 366 26.91 -9.86 -10.40
C SER A 366 27.36 -8.77 -9.42
N LEU A 367 26.73 -7.59 -9.46
CA LEU A 367 27.02 -6.51 -8.51
C LEU A 367 26.67 -6.90 -7.06
N ALA A 368 25.56 -7.62 -6.86
CA ALA A 368 25.20 -8.13 -5.54
C ALA A 368 26.21 -9.17 -5.01
N ALA A 369 26.70 -10.06 -5.88
CA ALA A 369 27.74 -11.03 -5.51
C ALA A 369 29.08 -10.33 -5.20
N TRP A 370 29.42 -9.26 -5.92
CA TRP A 370 30.61 -8.45 -5.64
C TRP A 370 30.54 -7.77 -4.28
N ALA A 371 29.39 -7.20 -3.92
CA ALA A 371 29.20 -6.50 -2.65
C ALA A 371 29.27 -7.42 -1.43
N GLY A 372 28.92 -8.70 -1.59
CA GLY A 372 28.96 -9.69 -0.50
C GLY A 372 30.34 -10.33 -0.29
N HIS A 373 31.11 -10.55 -1.37
CA HIS A 373 32.27 -11.45 -1.33
C HIS A 373 33.45 -10.98 -2.20
N SER A 374 33.73 -11.67 -3.30
CA SER A 374 34.95 -11.54 -4.10
C SER A 374 34.64 -11.25 -5.57
N ILE A 375 35.55 -10.54 -6.23
CA ILE A 375 35.47 -10.18 -7.66
C ILE A 375 35.40 -11.42 -8.56
N SER A 376 36.07 -12.51 -8.18
CA SER A 376 36.05 -13.77 -8.97
C SER A 376 34.66 -14.41 -8.99
N GLN A 377 33.95 -14.44 -7.86
CA GLN A 377 32.58 -14.95 -7.80
C GLN A 377 31.60 -14.07 -8.59
N ALA A 378 31.77 -12.74 -8.50
CA ALA A 378 30.98 -11.81 -9.30
C ALA A 378 31.14 -12.02 -10.82
N GLY A 379 32.37 -12.34 -11.27
CA GLY A 379 32.66 -12.68 -12.66
C GLY A 379 32.01 -13.98 -13.11
N ILE A 380 32.03 -15.02 -12.28
CA ILE A 380 31.37 -16.32 -12.57
C ILE A 380 29.86 -16.14 -12.68
N VAL A 381 29.24 -15.41 -11.74
CA VAL A 381 27.79 -15.14 -11.76
C VAL A 381 27.41 -14.33 -13.00
N LEU A 382 28.23 -13.34 -13.40
CA LEU A 382 27.98 -12.56 -14.61
C LEU A 382 28.06 -13.42 -15.87
N ALA A 383 29.14 -14.19 -16.02
CA ALA A 383 29.36 -15.02 -17.20
C ALA A 383 28.24 -16.07 -17.34
N ALA A 384 27.93 -16.80 -16.26
CA ALA A 384 26.87 -17.78 -16.25
C ALA A 384 25.49 -17.14 -16.48
N GLY A 385 25.21 -16.00 -15.85
CA GLY A 385 23.96 -15.26 -16.02
C GLY A 385 23.74 -14.76 -17.45
N VAL A 386 24.79 -14.24 -18.10
CA VAL A 386 24.73 -13.76 -19.50
C VAL A 386 24.54 -14.94 -20.46
N VAL A 387 25.32 -16.02 -20.30
CA VAL A 387 25.19 -17.22 -21.14
C VAL A 387 23.78 -17.80 -21.00
N PHE A 388 23.27 -17.90 -19.77
CA PHE A 388 21.93 -18.41 -19.52
C PHE A 388 20.84 -17.48 -20.06
N ALA A 389 20.98 -16.16 -19.92
CA ALA A 389 20.03 -15.19 -20.49
C ALA A 389 19.95 -15.30 -22.03
N LEU A 390 21.09 -15.43 -22.70
CA LEU A 390 21.16 -15.62 -24.16
C LEU A 390 20.58 -16.96 -24.59
N PHE A 391 20.90 -18.04 -23.87
CA PHE A 391 20.33 -19.38 -24.10
C PHE A 391 18.81 -19.35 -23.93
N PHE A 392 18.32 -18.75 -22.85
CA PHE A 392 16.90 -18.62 -22.58
C PHE A 392 16.18 -17.84 -23.68
N ALA A 393 16.73 -16.68 -24.08
CA ALA A 393 16.11 -15.81 -25.08
C ALA A 393 16.10 -16.42 -26.50
N LYS A 394 17.13 -17.19 -26.88
CA LYS A 394 17.26 -17.76 -28.23
C LYS A 394 16.67 -19.16 -28.39
N MET A 395 16.77 -20.02 -27.39
CA MET A 395 16.35 -21.43 -27.50
C MET A 395 15.02 -21.68 -26.81
N TYR A 396 14.90 -21.30 -25.55
CA TYR A 396 13.76 -21.68 -24.72
C TYR A 396 12.52 -20.80 -24.98
N ALA A 397 12.71 -19.49 -25.00
CA ALA A 397 11.65 -18.51 -25.13
C ALA A 397 10.85 -18.63 -26.45
N PRO A 398 11.45 -18.78 -27.65
CA PRO A 398 10.67 -18.92 -28.89
C PRO A 398 9.83 -20.19 -28.93
N VAL A 399 10.38 -21.34 -28.53
CA VAL A 399 9.66 -22.63 -28.50
C VAL A 399 8.44 -22.56 -27.57
N ARG A 400 8.59 -21.88 -26.42
CA ARG A 400 7.49 -21.72 -25.47
C ARG A 400 6.48 -20.68 -25.94
N LEU A 401 6.94 -19.63 -26.62
CA LEU A 401 6.08 -18.61 -27.21
C LEU A 401 5.16 -19.21 -28.29
N ASP A 402 5.67 -20.08 -29.16
CA ASP A 402 4.87 -20.76 -30.18
C ASP A 402 3.77 -21.62 -29.58
N LYS A 403 4.04 -22.30 -28.46
CA LYS A 403 3.00 -23.04 -27.71
C LYS A 403 1.95 -22.12 -27.11
N ILE A 404 2.34 -20.93 -26.65
CA ILE A 404 1.45 -19.93 -26.04
C ILE A 404 0.58 -19.22 -27.09
N VAL A 405 1.08 -19.05 -28.31
CA VAL A 405 0.34 -18.41 -29.42
C VAL A 405 -0.63 -19.38 -30.09
N ARG A 406 -0.33 -20.70 -30.08
CA ARG A 406 -1.23 -21.75 -30.60
C ARG A 406 -2.39 -22.11 -29.66
N LEU A 407 -2.34 -21.69 -28.39
CA LEU A 407 -3.36 -21.87 -27.35
C LEU A 407 -4.10 -20.57 -27.09
#